data_AF-A0A2T7TPN4-F1
#
_entry.id   AF-A0A2T7TPN4-F1
#
_cell.length_a   1.000
_cell.length_b   1.000
_cell.length_c   1.000
_cell.angle_alpha   90.00
_cell.angle_beta   90.00
_cell.angle_gamma   90.00
#
_symmetry.space_group_name_H-M   'P 1'
#
loop_
_entity.id
_entity.type
_entity.pdbx_description
1 polymer ?
#
loop_
_entity_poly.entity_id
_entity_poly.type
_entity_poly.pdbx_seq_one_letter_code
_entity_poly.pdbx_strand_id
1 'polypeptide(L)'
;MTMSAPPPWESQQPVQPVWDRAVRRGPGVVNVLLVIIAALVLVVLAWFLSSSLGGGALISCGILALIPLSICIAGLMWIDRWDPEPRGALWFAFLWGAGISVVAALLLGSYVTELLSLALASTSSDVIGPVLQAPLVEEIAKGLGVLVLVFSRRSHFDGPVDGIVYAGMVGAGFAFTENILYFGAAALDGGGLGGWSPCS
;
A
#
# COMPACT_ATOMS: atom_id res chain seq x y z
N MET A 1 -65.76 13.09 36.39
CA MET A 1 -64.84 13.26 35.24
C MET A 1 -63.75 12.22 35.36
N THR A 2 -63.82 11.13 34.60
CA THR A 2 -62.78 10.10 34.56
C THR A 2 -61.88 10.40 33.37
N MET A 3 -60.63 10.79 33.62
CA MET A 3 -59.62 10.92 32.56
C MET A 3 -59.31 9.51 32.03
N SER A 4 -59.69 9.23 30.78
CA SER A 4 -59.29 8.01 30.08
C SER A 4 -57.78 8.05 29.83
N ALA A 5 -57.07 7.00 30.23
CA ALA A 5 -55.64 6.88 29.92
C ALA A 5 -55.42 6.85 28.40
N PRO A 6 -54.37 7.51 27.88
CA PRO A 6 -54.06 7.48 26.46
C PRO A 6 -53.74 6.04 26.00
N PRO A 7 -54.12 5.68 24.76
CA PRO A 7 -53.87 4.35 24.22
C PRO A 7 -52.36 4.06 24.14
N PRO A 8 -51.93 2.80 24.33
CA PRO A 8 -50.51 2.46 24.53
C PRO A 8 -49.59 2.81 23.35
N TRP A 9 -50.14 3.01 22.15
CA TRP A 9 -49.37 3.36 20.96
C TRP A 9 -48.94 4.83 20.89
N GLU A 10 -49.47 5.72 21.73
CA GLU A 10 -49.03 7.13 21.83
C GLU A 10 -47.64 7.27 22.48
N SER A 11 -47.09 6.19 23.05
CA SER A 11 -45.76 6.15 23.65
C SER A 11 -44.63 5.72 22.69
N GLN A 12 -44.93 5.49 21.41
CA GLN A 12 -43.90 5.17 20.43
C GLN A 12 -43.08 6.42 20.12
N GLN A 13 -42.00 6.62 20.88
CA GLN A 13 -40.97 7.57 20.51
C GLN A 13 -40.53 7.27 19.06
N PRO A 14 -40.38 8.29 18.20
CA PRO A 14 -39.91 8.09 16.84
C PRO A 14 -38.63 7.23 16.89
N VAL A 15 -38.62 6.13 16.15
CA VAL A 15 -37.43 5.28 16.03
C VAL A 15 -36.33 6.17 15.46
N GLN A 16 -35.41 6.59 16.32
CA GLN A 16 -34.28 7.42 15.91
C GLN A 16 -33.48 6.63 14.87
N PRO A 17 -33.30 7.15 13.64
CA PRO A 17 -32.50 6.47 12.65
C PRO A 17 -31.09 6.25 13.20
N VAL A 18 -30.65 4.99 13.27
CA VAL A 18 -29.30 4.63 13.73
C VAL A 18 -28.22 5.25 12.82
N TRP A 19 -28.60 5.63 11.61
CA TRP A 19 -27.79 6.28 10.57
C TRP A 19 -27.37 7.71 10.92
N ASP A 20 -28.04 8.39 11.87
CA ASP A 20 -27.73 9.77 12.28
C ASP A 20 -26.69 9.86 13.41
N ARG A 21 -26.03 8.74 13.76
CA ARG A 21 -24.93 8.80 14.73
C ARG A 21 -23.75 9.52 14.09
N ALA A 22 -23.52 10.77 14.51
CA ALA A 22 -22.31 11.51 14.22
C ALA A 22 -21.09 10.62 14.53
N VAL A 23 -20.41 10.16 13.48
CA VAL A 23 -19.17 9.40 13.61
C VAL A 23 -18.18 10.27 14.38
N ARG A 24 -17.77 9.82 15.57
CA ARG A 24 -16.79 10.52 16.39
C ARG A 24 -15.50 10.65 15.58
N ARG A 25 -15.26 11.83 15.03
CA ARG A 25 -13.97 12.20 14.44
C ARG A 25 -12.94 12.27 15.55
N GLY A 26 -12.09 11.26 15.68
CA GLY A 26 -10.84 11.35 16.42
C GLY A 26 -9.92 10.14 16.22
N PRO A 27 -8.58 10.29 16.26
CA PRO A 27 -7.77 11.50 16.31
C PRO A 27 -6.89 11.65 15.03
N GLY A 28 -6.83 12.84 14.43
CA GLY A 28 -5.93 13.11 13.29
C GLY A 28 -4.45 12.80 13.58
N VAL A 29 -4.06 12.74 14.86
CA VAL A 29 -2.69 12.46 15.32
C VAL A 29 -2.19 11.08 14.88
N VAL A 30 -3.01 10.02 14.94
CA VAL A 30 -2.55 8.67 14.55
C VAL A 30 -2.30 8.61 13.04
N ASN A 31 -3.18 9.20 12.23
CA ASN A 31 -2.96 9.29 10.78
C ASN A 31 -1.69 10.07 10.47
N VAL A 32 -1.46 11.19 11.15
CA VAL A 32 -0.25 12.00 10.97
C VAL A 32 1.00 11.19 11.35
N LEU A 33 0.99 10.50 12.48
CA LEU A 33 2.12 9.65 12.90
C LEU A 33 2.39 8.53 11.90
N LEU A 34 1.36 7.83 11.43
CA LEU A 34 1.50 6.76 10.44
C LEU A 34 2.07 7.28 9.12
N VAL A 35 1.60 8.44 8.64
CA VAL A 35 2.13 9.08 7.43
C VAL A 35 3.58 9.52 7.64
N ILE A 36 3.92 10.09 8.80
CA ILE A 36 5.31 10.48 9.12
C ILE A 36 6.23 9.26 9.14
N ILE A 37 5.81 8.17 9.78
CA ILE A 37 6.59 6.92 9.82
C ILE A 37 6.78 6.39 8.41
N ALA A 38 5.72 6.31 7.60
CA ALA A 38 5.83 5.81 6.24
C ALA A 38 6.71 6.72 5.35
N ALA A 39 6.64 8.04 5.53
CA ALA A 39 7.52 8.99 4.85
C ALA A 39 8.99 8.81 5.27
N LEU A 40 9.27 8.61 6.56
CA LEU A 40 10.62 8.32 7.05
C LEU A 40 11.17 7.04 6.42
N VAL A 41 10.35 5.97 6.37
CA VAL A 41 10.71 4.71 5.73
C VAL A 41 11.05 4.93 4.25
N LEU A 42 10.26 5.72 3.52
CA LEU A 42 10.56 6.06 2.13
C LEU A 42 11.84 6.86 1.97
N VAL A 43 12.15 7.79 2.87
CA VAL A 43 13.42 8.54 2.82
C VAL A 43 14.60 7.60 3.01
N VAL A 44 14.53 6.70 3.99
CA VAL A 44 15.58 5.70 4.23
C VAL A 44 15.72 4.75 3.03
N LEU A 45 14.58 4.30 2.47
CA LEU A 45 14.58 3.45 1.29
C LEU A 45 15.15 4.17 0.07
N ALA A 46 14.75 5.41 -0.19
CA ALA A 46 15.28 6.20 -1.30
C ALA A 46 16.78 6.47 -1.15
N TRP A 47 17.25 6.72 0.08
CA TRP A 47 18.69 6.83 0.37
C TRP A 47 19.42 5.52 0.07
N PHE A 48 18.89 4.39 0.54
CA PHE A 48 19.44 3.06 0.25
C PHE A 48 19.47 2.78 -1.26
N LEU A 49 18.37 3.01 -1.98
CA LEU A 49 18.30 2.82 -3.42
C LEU A 49 19.26 3.75 -4.17
N SER A 50 19.37 5.01 -3.74
CA SER A 50 20.34 5.94 -4.32
C SER A 50 21.79 5.50 -4.08
N SER A 51 22.07 4.86 -2.95
CA SER A 51 23.41 4.32 -2.65
C SER A 51 23.75 3.09 -3.48
N SER A 52 22.73 2.30 -3.87
CA SER A 52 22.89 1.06 -4.63
C SER A 52 22.87 1.27 -6.15
N LEU A 53 21.95 2.10 -6.67
CA LEU A 53 21.76 2.33 -8.11
C LEU A 53 22.46 3.59 -8.61
N GLY A 54 22.78 4.53 -7.72
CA GLY A 54 23.21 5.90 -8.06
C GLY A 54 22.03 6.86 -8.22
N GLY A 55 22.21 8.11 -7.80
CA GLY A 55 21.14 9.11 -7.77
C GLY A 55 20.55 9.45 -9.15
N GLY A 56 21.38 9.48 -10.20
CA GLY A 56 20.91 9.74 -11.57
C GLY A 56 19.98 8.63 -12.09
N ALA A 57 20.33 7.37 -11.84
CA ALA A 57 19.51 6.22 -12.21
C ALA A 57 18.20 6.19 -11.41
N LEU A 58 18.25 6.50 -10.11
CA LEU A 58 17.05 6.58 -9.28
C LEU A 58 16.04 7.62 -9.82
N ILE A 59 16.53 8.79 -10.26
CA ILE A 59 15.67 9.85 -10.82
C ILE A 59 15.09 9.42 -12.17
N SER A 60 15.92 8.94 -13.11
CA SER A 60 15.45 8.56 -14.44
C SER A 60 14.49 7.37 -14.40
N CYS A 61 14.81 6.33 -13.62
CA CYS A 61 13.94 5.17 -13.41
C CYS A 61 12.68 5.56 -12.63
N GLY A 62 12.79 6.46 -11.66
CA GLY A 62 11.64 7.05 -10.95
C GLY A 62 10.66 7.71 -11.89
N ILE A 63 11.14 8.55 -12.82
CA ILE A 63 10.31 9.20 -13.83
C ILE A 63 9.62 8.16 -14.72
N LEU A 64 10.34 7.14 -15.17
CA LEU A 64 9.76 6.06 -15.97
C LEU A 64 8.69 5.28 -15.19
N ALA A 65 8.91 5.01 -13.90
CA ALA A 65 7.97 4.32 -13.02
C ALA A 65 6.69 5.12 -12.73
N LEU A 66 6.71 6.46 -12.91
CA LEU A 66 5.48 7.27 -12.82
C LEU A 66 4.47 6.94 -13.92
N ILE A 67 4.90 6.45 -15.08
CA ILE A 67 4.01 6.09 -16.19
C ILE A 67 3.03 4.97 -15.77
N PRO A 68 3.49 3.75 -15.42
CA PRO A 68 2.57 2.70 -14.97
C PRO A 68 1.83 3.09 -13.69
N LEU A 69 2.48 3.79 -12.75
CA LEU A 69 1.82 4.26 -11.54
C LEU A 69 0.61 5.15 -11.85
N SER A 70 0.76 6.11 -12.78
CA SER A 70 -0.30 7.03 -13.16
C SER A 70 -1.52 6.30 -13.74
N ILE A 71 -1.29 5.22 -14.50
CA ILE A 71 -2.34 4.37 -15.07
C ILE A 71 -3.08 3.63 -13.95
N CYS A 72 -2.35 3.04 -13.00
CA CYS A 72 -2.95 2.35 -11.86
C CYS A 72 -3.77 3.31 -10.98
N ILE A 73 -3.21 4.47 -10.61
CA ILE A 73 -3.92 5.48 -9.83
C ILE A 73 -5.16 5.97 -10.57
N ALA A 74 -5.08 6.23 -11.88
CA ALA A 74 -6.24 6.65 -12.67
C ALA A 74 -7.37 5.60 -12.63
N GLY A 75 -7.03 4.31 -12.74
CA GLY A 75 -7.99 3.21 -12.61
C GLY A 75 -8.61 3.13 -11.22
N LEU A 76 -7.81 3.27 -10.17
CA LEU A 76 -8.30 3.25 -8.78
C LEU A 76 -9.20 4.44 -8.46
N MET A 77 -8.81 5.64 -8.91
CA MET A 77 -9.63 6.85 -8.75
C MET A 77 -10.92 6.80 -9.58
N TRP A 78 -10.92 6.06 -10.69
CA TRP A 78 -12.12 5.79 -11.48
C TRP A 78 -13.11 4.83 -10.79
N ILE A 79 -12.62 3.97 -9.88
CA ILE A 79 -13.44 3.13 -9.02
C ILE A 79 -13.91 3.94 -7.80
N ASP A 80 -13.00 4.65 -7.15
CA ASP A 80 -13.22 5.45 -5.93
C ASP A 80 -14.21 6.61 -6.12
N ARG A 81 -14.41 7.10 -7.35
CA ARG A 81 -15.38 8.19 -7.61
C ARG A 81 -16.82 7.87 -7.17
N TRP A 82 -17.18 6.59 -7.01
CA TRP A 82 -18.55 6.18 -6.63
C TRP A 82 -18.82 6.30 -5.13
N ASP A 83 -17.77 6.17 -4.32
CA ASP A 83 -17.81 6.45 -2.89
C ASP A 83 -16.43 6.96 -2.44
N PRO A 84 -16.22 8.29 -2.42
CA PRO A 84 -14.88 8.85 -2.26
C PRO A 84 -14.27 8.60 -0.89
N GLU A 85 -13.14 7.90 -0.87
CA GLU A 85 -12.41 7.59 0.35
C GLU A 85 -11.62 8.79 0.91
N PRO A 86 -11.35 8.85 2.23
CA PRO A 86 -10.56 9.91 2.82
C PRO A 86 -9.12 9.81 2.35
N ARG A 87 -8.66 10.85 1.62
CA ARG A 87 -7.31 10.98 1.05
C ARG A 87 -6.16 10.56 1.95
N GLY A 88 -6.24 10.81 3.26
CA GLY A 88 -5.20 10.41 4.21
C GLY A 88 -5.00 8.89 4.30
N ALA A 89 -6.07 8.10 4.14
CA ALA A 89 -5.97 6.64 4.12
C ALA A 89 -5.41 6.13 2.78
N LEU A 90 -5.76 6.76 1.67
CA LEU A 90 -5.17 6.46 0.36
C LEU A 90 -3.66 6.72 0.35
N TRP A 91 -3.22 7.86 0.92
CA TRP A 91 -1.80 8.15 1.10
C TRP A 91 -1.11 7.14 2.01
N PHE A 92 -1.73 6.79 3.15
CA PHE A 92 -1.18 5.74 4.01
C PHE A 92 -1.03 4.41 3.27
N ALA A 93 -2.05 3.97 2.55
CA ALA A 93 -2.03 2.74 1.75
C ALA A 93 -0.86 2.77 0.74
N PHE A 94 -0.77 3.86 -0.03
CA PHE A 94 0.30 4.05 -1.00
C PHE A 94 1.69 4.00 -0.36
N LEU A 95 1.92 4.78 0.70
CA LEU A 95 3.21 4.87 1.37
C LEU A 95 3.59 3.55 2.07
N TRP A 96 2.61 2.81 2.59
CA TRP A 96 2.83 1.48 3.14
C TRP A 96 3.37 0.54 2.06
N GLY A 97 2.69 0.49 0.90
CA GLY A 97 3.12 -0.33 -0.23
C GLY A 97 4.49 0.06 -0.75
N ALA A 98 4.70 1.35 -1.03
CA ALA A 98 5.93 1.87 -1.64
C ALA A 98 7.15 1.78 -0.72
N GLY A 99 6.95 1.80 0.60
CA GLY A 99 8.02 1.79 1.59
C GLY A 99 8.05 0.50 2.40
N ILE A 100 7.10 0.35 3.31
CA ILE A 100 7.12 -0.70 4.35
C ILE A 100 7.07 -2.08 3.72
N SER A 101 6.20 -2.31 2.72
CA SER A 101 6.11 -3.62 2.06
C SER A 101 7.38 -3.98 1.31
N VAL A 102 8.03 -3.01 0.65
CA VAL A 102 9.31 -3.21 -0.05
C VAL A 102 10.42 -3.50 0.95
N VAL A 103 10.52 -2.73 2.04
CA VAL A 103 11.52 -2.97 3.08
C VAL A 103 11.33 -4.35 3.71
N ALA A 104 10.09 -4.77 3.97
CA ALA A 104 9.80 -6.13 4.43
C ALA A 104 10.25 -7.18 3.41
N ALA A 105 9.99 -7.00 2.10
CA ALA A 105 10.45 -7.92 1.06
C ALA A 105 11.99 -8.01 1.01
N LEU A 106 12.68 -6.87 1.08
CA LEU A 106 14.15 -6.81 1.07
C LEU A 106 14.78 -7.46 2.30
N LEU A 107 14.19 -7.26 3.49
CA LEU A 107 14.74 -7.79 4.74
C LEU A 107 14.39 -9.26 4.95
N LEU A 108 13.18 -9.69 4.59
CA LEU A 108 12.70 -11.05 4.84
C LEU A 108 13.03 -12.02 3.71
N GLY A 109 13.32 -11.52 2.50
CA GLY A 109 13.47 -12.36 1.31
C GLY A 109 14.53 -13.46 1.46
N SER A 110 15.72 -13.12 1.96
CA SER A 110 16.79 -14.10 2.15
C SER A 110 16.43 -15.18 3.18
N TYR A 111 15.85 -14.80 4.32
CA TYR A 111 15.45 -15.74 5.37
C TYR A 111 14.37 -16.71 4.90
N VAL A 112 13.36 -16.21 4.17
CA VAL A 112 12.28 -17.06 3.64
C VAL A 112 12.80 -17.95 2.52
N THR A 113 13.73 -17.46 1.69
CA THR A 113 14.38 -18.27 0.65
C THR A 113 15.12 -19.45 1.27
N GLU A 114 15.94 -19.21 2.30
CA GLU A 114 16.67 -20.27 3.00
C GLU A 114 15.73 -21.32 3.59
N LEU A 115 14.66 -20.89 4.26
CA LEU A 115 13.66 -21.79 4.84
C LEU A 115 12.95 -22.65 3.77
N LEU A 116 12.56 -22.04 2.65
CA LEU A 116 11.94 -22.78 1.55
C LEU A 116 12.93 -23.72 0.85
N SER A 117 14.20 -23.33 0.70
CA SER A 117 15.23 -24.21 0.14
C SER A 117 15.48 -25.45 0.98
N LEU A 118 15.36 -25.35 2.31
CA LEU A 118 15.41 -26.51 3.20
C LEU A 118 14.18 -27.41 3.04
N ALA A 119 12.99 -26.83 2.90
CA ALA A 119 11.74 -27.58 2.75
C ALA A 119 11.57 -28.20 1.35
N LEU A 120 12.08 -27.55 0.30
CA LEU A 120 12.00 -27.96 -1.10
C LEU A 120 13.40 -28.28 -1.65
N ALA A 121 14.13 -29.17 -0.97
CA ALA A 121 15.53 -29.48 -1.27
C ALA A 121 15.83 -29.94 -2.72
N SER A 122 14.82 -30.40 -3.46
CA SER A 122 14.93 -30.81 -4.88
C SER A 122 14.69 -29.67 -5.87
N THR A 123 14.29 -28.49 -5.41
CA THR A 123 13.98 -27.33 -6.26
C THR A 123 15.10 -26.30 -6.18
N SER A 124 15.51 -25.73 -7.31
CA SER A 124 16.57 -24.71 -7.32
C SER A 124 16.12 -23.42 -6.64
N SER A 125 17.06 -22.72 -6.00
CA SER A 125 16.86 -21.38 -5.44
C SER A 125 16.35 -20.38 -6.47
N ASP A 126 16.78 -20.54 -7.72
CA ASP A 126 16.44 -19.66 -8.85
C ASP A 126 14.96 -19.79 -9.26
N VAL A 127 14.30 -20.89 -8.87
CA VAL A 127 12.85 -21.06 -8.98
C VAL A 127 12.16 -20.66 -7.69
N ILE A 128 12.69 -21.10 -6.54
CA ILE A 128 12.11 -20.82 -5.22
C ILE A 128 11.96 -19.31 -4.97
N GLY A 129 13.02 -18.53 -5.22
CA GLY A 129 13.04 -17.09 -4.96
C GLY A 129 11.94 -16.35 -5.73
N PRO A 130 12.02 -16.29 -7.08
CA PRO A 130 11.08 -15.52 -7.89
C PRO A 130 9.66 -16.07 -7.93
N VAL A 131 9.47 -17.40 -7.85
CA VAL A 131 8.16 -18.02 -8.09
C VAL A 131 7.36 -18.23 -6.81
N LEU A 132 8.04 -18.49 -5.68
CA LEU A 132 7.36 -18.85 -4.43
C LEU A 132 7.62 -17.81 -3.35
N GLN A 133 8.89 -17.56 -3.04
CA GLN A 133 9.26 -16.72 -1.92
C GLN A 133 8.83 -15.27 -2.14
N ALA A 134 9.17 -14.69 -3.30
CA ALA A 134 8.88 -13.31 -3.61
C ALA A 134 7.36 -13.03 -3.54
N PRO A 135 6.49 -13.75 -4.29
CA PRO A 135 5.04 -13.54 -4.18
C PRO A 135 4.51 -13.72 -2.76
N LEU A 136 4.99 -14.72 -2.02
CA LEU A 136 4.52 -14.98 -0.66
C LEU A 136 4.84 -13.80 0.29
N VAL A 137 6.09 -13.35 0.31
CA VAL A 137 6.52 -12.27 1.21
C VAL A 137 5.86 -10.96 0.81
N GLU A 138 5.78 -10.69 -0.49
CA GLU A 138 5.17 -9.47 -1.02
C GLU A 138 3.69 -9.39 -0.70
N GLU A 139 2.92 -10.45 -0.97
CA GLU A 139 1.47 -10.46 -0.69
C GLU A 139 1.18 -10.35 0.81
N ILE A 140 1.98 -11.00 1.66
CA ILE A 140 1.84 -10.85 3.12
C ILE A 140 2.15 -9.41 3.53
N ALA A 141 3.26 -8.85 3.06
CA ALA A 141 3.69 -7.50 3.43
C ALA A 141 2.72 -6.42 2.95
N LYS A 142 2.11 -6.59 1.76
CA LYS A 142 1.04 -5.72 1.24
C LYS A 142 -0.25 -5.92 2.03
N GLY A 143 -0.64 -7.17 2.26
CA GLY A 143 -1.84 -7.54 3.01
C GLY A 143 -1.84 -6.99 4.44
N LEU A 144 -0.69 -6.93 5.11
CA LEU A 144 -0.55 -6.30 6.42
C LEU A 144 -0.93 -4.82 6.41
N GLY A 145 -0.65 -4.08 5.33
CA GLY A 145 -1.04 -2.67 5.21
C GLY A 145 -2.55 -2.50 5.13
N VAL A 146 -3.20 -3.35 4.34
CA VAL A 146 -4.67 -3.41 4.24
C VAL A 146 -5.25 -3.80 5.59
N LEU A 147 -4.65 -4.78 6.28
CA LEU A 147 -5.11 -5.26 7.57
C LEU A 147 -5.02 -4.17 8.64
N VAL A 148 -3.94 -3.39 8.68
CA VAL A 148 -3.79 -2.22 9.55
C VAL A 148 -4.88 -1.19 9.28
N LEU A 149 -5.20 -0.91 8.01
CA LEU A 149 -6.31 -0.02 7.65
C LEU A 149 -7.65 -0.58 8.15
N VAL A 150 -7.96 -1.85 7.87
CA VAL A 150 -9.20 -2.50 8.31
C VAL A 150 -9.35 -2.43 9.82
N PHE A 151 -8.31 -2.77 10.59
CA PHE A 151 -8.39 -2.74 12.05
C PHE A 151 -8.48 -1.32 12.61
N SER A 152 -7.73 -0.37 12.05
CA SER A 152 -7.75 1.03 12.50
C SER A 152 -9.03 1.77 12.09
N ARG A 153 -9.71 1.33 11.03
CA ARG A 153 -10.86 2.01 10.40
C ARG A 153 -12.10 1.12 10.33
N ARG A 154 -12.26 0.14 11.22
CA ARG A 154 -13.43 -0.76 11.24
C ARG A 154 -14.80 -0.04 11.20
N SER A 155 -14.86 1.23 11.60
CA SER A 155 -16.08 2.04 11.55
C SER A 155 -16.32 2.82 10.25
N HIS A 156 -15.45 2.71 9.24
CA HIS A 156 -15.52 3.40 7.94
C HIS A 156 -15.33 2.43 6.76
N PHE A 157 -15.44 1.12 6.99
CA PHE A 157 -15.50 0.15 5.90
C PHE A 157 -16.98 -0.01 5.54
N ASP A 158 -17.41 0.76 4.55
CA ASP A 158 -18.79 0.88 4.12
C ASP A 158 -19.11 -0.13 3.00
N GLY A 159 -18.09 -0.68 2.32
CA GLY A 159 -18.26 -1.79 1.38
C GLY A 159 -17.00 -2.57 0.96
N PRO A 160 -17.16 -3.64 0.16
CA PRO A 160 -16.03 -4.38 -0.43
C PRO A 160 -15.20 -3.55 -1.43
N VAL A 161 -15.80 -2.50 -2.02
CA VAL A 161 -15.15 -1.61 -2.99
C VAL A 161 -14.02 -0.82 -2.34
N ASP A 162 -14.23 -0.33 -1.14
CA ASP A 162 -13.25 0.33 -0.26
C ASP A 162 -12.00 -0.54 -0.11
N GLY A 163 -12.21 -1.83 0.17
CA GLY A 163 -11.14 -2.82 0.28
C GLY A 163 -10.33 -2.96 -1.00
N ILE A 164 -10.98 -2.91 -2.17
CA ILE A 164 -10.31 -2.96 -3.48
C ILE A 164 -9.50 -1.69 -3.70
N VAL A 165 -10.03 -0.51 -3.38
CA VAL A 165 -9.31 0.76 -3.52
C VAL A 165 -8.09 0.79 -2.60
N TYR A 166 -8.24 0.44 -1.32
CA TYR A 166 -7.13 0.40 -0.37
C TYR A 166 -6.07 -0.65 -0.75
N ALA A 167 -6.46 -1.88 -1.06
CA ALA A 167 -5.53 -2.92 -1.50
C ALA A 167 -4.84 -2.53 -2.80
N GLY A 168 -5.58 -1.93 -3.74
CA GLY A 168 -5.05 -1.40 -4.99
C GLY A 168 -4.03 -0.27 -4.76
N MET A 169 -4.29 0.65 -3.84
CA MET A 169 -3.34 1.72 -3.50
C MET A 169 -2.07 1.18 -2.84
N VAL A 170 -2.17 0.17 -1.97
CA VAL A 170 -0.98 -0.54 -1.43
C VAL A 170 -0.21 -1.22 -2.57
N GLY A 171 -0.90 -1.94 -3.45
CA GLY A 171 -0.29 -2.61 -4.60
C GLY A 171 0.39 -1.62 -5.55
N ALA A 172 -0.25 -0.49 -5.86
CA ALA A 172 0.29 0.56 -6.71
C ALA A 172 1.56 1.20 -6.12
N GLY A 173 1.58 1.42 -4.81
CA GLY A 173 2.77 1.88 -4.10
C GLY A 173 3.92 0.88 -4.21
N PHE A 174 3.66 -0.40 -3.92
CA PHE A 174 4.67 -1.46 -4.03
C PHE A 174 5.24 -1.56 -5.45
N ALA A 175 4.35 -1.64 -6.45
CA ALA A 175 4.71 -1.72 -7.86
C ALA A 175 5.51 -0.49 -8.33
N PHE A 176 5.28 0.70 -7.77
CA PHE A 176 6.07 1.89 -8.11
C PHE A 176 7.54 1.70 -7.76
N THR A 177 7.84 1.30 -6.54
CA THR A 177 9.23 1.08 -6.10
C THR A 177 9.84 -0.15 -6.79
N GLU A 178 9.06 -1.19 -7.02
CA GLU A 178 9.50 -2.38 -7.76
C GLU A 178 9.88 -2.04 -9.21
N ASN A 179 9.09 -1.23 -9.91
CA ASN A 179 9.40 -0.78 -11.26
C ASN A 179 10.70 0.03 -11.30
N ILE A 180 10.98 0.87 -10.30
CA ILE A 180 12.25 1.59 -10.19
C ILE A 180 13.42 0.61 -10.13
N LEU A 181 13.29 -0.44 -9.30
CA LEU A 181 14.30 -1.48 -9.16
C LEU A 181 14.52 -2.25 -10.46
N TYR A 182 13.46 -2.65 -11.16
CA TYR A 182 13.57 -3.34 -12.45
C TYR A 182 14.20 -2.48 -13.53
N PHE A 183 13.78 -1.22 -13.67
CA PHE A 183 14.39 -0.31 -14.65
C PHE A 183 15.85 -0.02 -14.30
N GLY A 184 16.16 0.11 -13.01
CA GLY A 184 17.52 0.27 -12.51
C GLY A 184 18.41 -0.92 -12.84
N ALA A 185 17.95 -2.13 -12.53
CA ALA A 185 18.66 -3.37 -12.86
C ALA A 185 18.88 -3.49 -14.38
N ALA A 186 17.84 -3.24 -15.18
CA ALA A 186 17.94 -3.27 -16.64
C ALA A 186 18.93 -2.21 -17.20
N ALA A 187 19.01 -1.03 -16.57
CA ALA A 187 19.98 0.00 -16.95
C ALA A 187 21.43 -0.41 -16.65
N LEU A 188 21.66 -1.13 -15.55
CA LEU A 188 22.97 -1.66 -15.18
C LEU A 188 23.40 -2.81 -16.10
N ASP A 189 22.50 -3.76 -16.37
CA ASP A 189 22.79 -4.94 -17.20
C ASP A 189 22.88 -4.62 -18.70
N GLY A 190 22.07 -3.67 -19.17
CA GLY A 190 21.99 -3.28 -20.59
C GLY A 190 23.07 -2.31 -21.05
N GLY A 191 24.03 -1.91 -20.19
CA GLY A 191 25.01 -0.87 -20.50
C GLY A 191 24.39 0.53 -20.71
N GLY A 192 23.32 0.84 -19.97
CA GLY A 192 22.39 1.92 -20.28
C GLY A 192 22.87 3.33 -19.92
N LEU A 193 22.74 4.23 -20.91
CA LEU A 193 22.47 5.68 -20.79
C LEU A 193 23.49 6.57 -20.06
N GLY A 194 24.62 6.01 -19.60
CA GLY A 194 25.79 6.73 -19.07
C GLY A 194 27.05 6.62 -19.94
N GLY A 195 27.00 5.88 -21.05
CA GLY A 195 28.13 5.70 -21.98
C GLY A 195 28.36 6.89 -22.91
N TRP A 196 28.45 8.11 -22.38
CA TRP A 196 29.07 9.24 -23.08
C TRP A 196 30.50 9.39 -22.54
N SER A 197 31.36 8.44 -22.90
CA SER A 197 32.81 8.67 -22.79
C SER A 197 33.21 9.49 -24.02
N PRO A 198 33.65 10.76 -23.88
CA PRO A 198 34.28 11.45 -25.00
C PRO A 198 35.55 10.69 -25.33
N CYS A 199 35.73 10.31 -26.60
CA CYS A 199 36.95 9.68 -27.07
C CYS A 199 38.17 10.50 -26.63
N SER A 200 39.10 9.84 -25.93
CA SER A 200 40.46 10.33 -25.66
C SER A 200 41.46 9.35 -26.24
#